data_AF-A0A4P7XL00-F1
#
_entry.id   AF-A0A4P7XL00-F1
#
_cell.length_a   1.000
_cell.length_b   1.000
_cell.length_c   1.000
_cell.angle_alpha   90.00
_cell.angle_beta   90.00
_cell.angle_gamma   90.00
#
_symmetry.space_group_name_H-M   'P 1'
#
loop_
_entity.id
_entity.type
_entity.pdbx_description
1 polymer ?
#
loop_
_entity_poly.entity_id
_entity_poly.type
_entity_poly.pdbx_seq_one_letter_code
_entity_poly.pdbx_strand_id
1 'polypeptide(L)'
;MGLPSHPPVVLIHGMWSQPCVWDGWQRNLEDAGYQCHRLRLFGHRADAHPSTLELLGRSGLQDYVAQARELVDSLPREPVLIGHSLGGLIAQQLATQVSLAAVVLVCTAAPAAVFPLRLTR
;
A
#
# COMPACT_ATOMS: atom_id res chain seq x y z
N MET A 1 -19.12 -16.40 -15.87
CA MET A 1 -17.70 -16.49 -15.45
C MET A 1 -17.67 -16.59 -13.94
N GLY A 2 -17.04 -17.62 -13.38
CA GLY A 2 -16.87 -17.75 -11.94
C GLY A 2 -15.91 -16.69 -11.40
N LEU A 3 -16.04 -16.32 -10.13
CA LEU A 3 -15.07 -15.45 -9.47
C LEU A 3 -13.67 -16.10 -9.51
N PRO A 4 -12.58 -15.31 -9.60
CA PRO A 4 -11.23 -15.84 -9.47
C PRO A 4 -11.09 -16.69 -8.20
N SER A 5 -10.44 -17.85 -8.31
CA SER A 5 -10.22 -18.78 -7.18
C SER A 5 -9.35 -18.17 -6.09
N HIS A 6 -8.39 -17.32 -6.47
CA HIS A 6 -7.46 -16.66 -5.55
C HIS A 6 -8.05 -15.38 -4.95
N PRO A 7 -7.67 -15.01 -3.72
CA PRO A 7 -7.93 -13.68 -3.18
C PRO A 7 -7.31 -12.59 -4.08
N PRO A 8 -7.96 -11.43 -4.24
CA PRO A 8 -7.33 -10.27 -4.87
C PRO A 8 -6.09 -9.85 -4.08
N VAL A 9 -5.09 -9.32 -4.77
CA VAL A 9 -3.87 -8.79 -4.15
C VAL A 9 -3.84 -7.28 -4.32
N VAL A 10 -3.65 -6.54 -3.24
CA VAL A 10 -3.43 -5.09 -3.27
C VAL A 10 -1.97 -4.79 -2.96
N LEU A 11 -1.29 -4.17 -3.91
CA LEU A 11 0.13 -3.80 -3.85
C LEU A 11 0.25 -2.31 -3.49
N ILE A 12 0.87 -2.00 -2.35
CA ILE A 12 0.95 -0.65 -1.78
C ILE A 12 2.42 -0.20 -1.72
N HIS A 13 2.78 0.83 -2.48
CA HIS A 13 4.15 1.35 -2.52
C HIS A 13 4.48 2.26 -1.32
N GLY A 14 5.77 2.61 -1.17
CA GLY A 14 6.27 3.48 -0.11
C GLY A 14 6.22 4.98 -0.43
N MET A 15 6.72 5.80 0.51
CA MET A 15 6.97 7.23 0.31
C MET A 15 7.97 7.45 -0.82
N TRP A 16 7.78 8.53 -1.61
CA TRP A 16 8.61 8.87 -2.78
C TRP A 16 8.71 7.78 -3.85
N SER A 17 7.76 6.85 -3.86
CA SER A 17 7.67 5.75 -4.79
C SER A 17 6.38 5.84 -5.62
N GLN A 18 6.25 4.93 -6.59
CA GLN A 18 5.11 4.85 -7.50
C GLN A 18 4.69 3.39 -7.69
N PRO A 19 3.47 3.13 -8.19
CA PRO A 19 2.99 1.77 -8.46
C PRO A 19 3.92 0.89 -9.32
N CYS A 20 4.76 1.47 -10.19
CA CYS A 20 5.65 0.70 -11.08
C CYS A 20 6.71 -0.13 -10.34
N VAL A 21 7.02 0.16 -9.07
CA VAL A 21 7.95 -0.68 -8.29
C VAL A 21 7.45 -2.12 -8.13
N TRP A 22 6.15 -2.34 -8.32
CA TRP A 22 5.53 -3.65 -8.25
C TRP A 22 5.37 -4.34 -9.60
N ASP A 23 5.82 -3.77 -10.73
CA ASP A 23 5.57 -4.35 -12.07
C ASP A 23 6.01 -5.81 -12.18
N GLY A 24 7.21 -6.15 -11.67
CA GLY A 24 7.70 -7.53 -11.68
C GLY A 24 6.91 -8.47 -10.76
N TRP A 25 6.50 -7.98 -9.59
CA TRP A 25 5.70 -8.76 -8.63
C TRP A 25 4.30 -9.01 -9.15
N GLN A 26 3.64 -7.97 -9.68
CA GLN A 26 2.33 -8.08 -10.31
C GLN A 26 2.36 -9.13 -11.42
N ARG A 27 3.34 -9.08 -12.33
CA ARG A 27 3.46 -10.05 -13.41
C ARG A 27 3.54 -11.48 -12.88
N ASN A 28 4.44 -11.75 -11.93
CA ASN A 28 4.60 -13.08 -11.35
C ASN A 28 3.33 -13.59 -10.63
N LEU A 29 2.60 -12.69 -9.95
CA LEU A 29 1.35 -13.03 -9.26
C LEU A 29 0.22 -13.30 -10.26
N GLU A 30 0.11 -12.49 -11.31
CA GLU A 30 -0.87 -12.68 -12.38
C GLU A 30 -0.61 -13.96 -13.17
N ASP A 31 0.66 -14.28 -13.47
CA ASP A 31 1.07 -15.55 -14.07
C ASP A 31 0.71 -16.76 -13.18
N ALA A 32 0.66 -16.55 -11.85
CA ALA A 32 0.19 -17.52 -10.88
C ALA A 32 -1.34 -17.52 -10.66
N GLY A 33 -2.10 -16.71 -11.41
CA GLY A 33 -3.55 -16.69 -11.38
C GLY A 33 -4.19 -15.73 -10.37
N TYR A 34 -3.42 -14.83 -9.76
CA TYR A 34 -3.95 -13.80 -8.86
C TYR A 34 -4.42 -12.57 -9.64
N GLN A 35 -5.52 -11.95 -9.19
CA GLN A 35 -5.92 -10.62 -9.65
C GLN A 35 -5.20 -9.56 -8.80
N CYS A 36 -4.40 -8.70 -9.43
CA CYS A 36 -3.62 -7.68 -8.73
C CYS A 36 -4.16 -6.26 -8.94
N HIS A 37 -4.13 -5.47 -7.86
CA HIS A 37 -4.47 -4.05 -7.84
C HIS A 37 -3.28 -3.29 -7.26
N ARG A 38 -2.72 -2.35 -8.02
CA ARG A 38 -1.66 -1.47 -7.51
C ARG A 38 -2.26 -0.16 -7.06
N LEU A 39 -2.21 0.10 -5.76
CA LEU A 39 -2.69 1.36 -5.20
C LEU A 39 -1.66 2.46 -5.49
N ARG A 40 -2.09 3.51 -6.17
CA ARG A 40 -1.34 4.78 -6.22
C ARG A 40 -1.75 5.61 -5.01
N LEU A 41 -0.82 5.83 -4.09
CA LEU A 41 -1.06 6.73 -2.97
C LEU A 41 -1.32 8.15 -3.49
N PHE A 42 -2.33 8.84 -2.93
CA PHE A 42 -2.59 10.23 -3.32
C PHE A 42 -1.34 11.08 -3.11
N GLY A 43 -1.13 12.08 -3.94
CA GLY A 43 0.09 12.90 -3.89
C GLY A 43 1.35 12.25 -4.50
N HIS A 44 1.35 10.94 -4.79
CA HIS A 44 2.51 10.24 -5.36
C HIS A 44 2.41 10.14 -6.89
N ARG A 45 2.61 11.28 -7.54
CA ARG A 45 2.67 11.41 -9.01
C ARG A 45 4.06 11.82 -9.47
N ALA A 46 4.48 11.34 -10.63
CA ALA A 46 5.76 11.69 -11.24
C ALA A 46 5.86 13.18 -11.63
N ASP A 47 4.71 13.80 -11.92
CA ASP A 47 4.54 15.16 -12.43
C ASP A 47 3.97 16.12 -11.36
N ALA A 48 4.39 15.97 -10.11
CA ALA A 48 3.80 16.68 -8.97
C ALA A 48 3.83 18.21 -9.14
N HIS A 49 2.66 18.79 -9.44
CA HIS A 49 2.40 20.23 -9.41
C HIS A 49 2.52 20.76 -7.96
N PRO A 50 2.82 22.05 -7.70
CA PRO A 50 2.93 22.59 -6.34
C PRO A 50 1.76 22.24 -5.40
N SER A 51 0.53 22.21 -5.92
CA SER A 51 -0.67 21.78 -5.18
C SER A 51 -0.62 20.32 -4.68
N THR A 52 0.15 19.46 -5.35
CA THR A 52 0.40 18.06 -4.92
C THR A 52 1.30 18.04 -3.68
N LEU A 53 2.29 18.93 -3.60
CA LEU A 53 3.16 19.07 -2.44
C LEU A 53 2.40 19.64 -1.23
N GLU A 54 1.50 20.59 -1.47
CA GLU A 54 0.61 21.11 -0.42
C GLU A 54 -0.32 20.03 0.14
N LEU A 55 -0.90 19.19 -0.73
CA LEU A 55 -1.70 18.04 -0.32
C LEU A 55 -0.88 17.11 0.57
N LEU A 56 0.31 16.70 0.11
CA LEU A 56 1.22 15.84 0.90
C LEU A 56 1.56 16.45 2.26
N GLY A 57 1.77 17.78 2.33
CA GLY A 57 2.08 18.49 3.56
C GLY A 57 0.92 18.57 4.57
N ARG A 58 -0.32 18.33 4.13
CA ARG A 58 -1.52 18.35 4.98
C ARG A 58 -2.04 16.95 5.32
N SER A 59 -1.56 15.93 4.64
CA SER A 59 -2.03 14.56 4.82
C SER A 59 -1.26 13.79 5.88
N GLY A 60 -1.99 13.05 6.70
CA GLY A 60 -1.47 12.12 7.69
C GLY A 60 -1.57 10.66 7.26
N LEU A 61 -1.02 9.76 8.08
CA LEU A 61 -1.07 8.31 7.84
C LEU A 61 -2.49 7.80 7.64
N GLN A 62 -3.45 8.31 8.41
CA GLN A 62 -4.84 7.83 8.37
C GLN A 62 -5.56 8.18 7.06
N ASP A 63 -5.15 9.25 6.37
CA ASP A 63 -5.69 9.56 5.04
C ASP A 63 -5.29 8.48 4.03
N TYR A 64 -4.06 7.98 4.10
CA TYR A 64 -3.60 6.88 3.24
C TYR A 64 -4.27 5.55 3.59
N VAL A 65 -4.53 5.31 4.89
CA VAL A 65 -5.27 4.13 5.35
C VAL A 65 -6.71 4.17 4.84
N ALA A 66 -7.37 5.33 4.89
CA ALA A 66 -8.70 5.52 4.33
C ALA A 66 -8.72 5.25 2.82
N GLN A 67 -7.74 5.77 2.07
CA GLN A 67 -7.61 5.49 0.64
C GLN A 67 -7.44 3.99 0.35
N ALA A 68 -6.61 3.29 1.13
CA ALA A 68 -6.43 1.85 0.96
C ALA A 68 -7.71 1.08 1.31
N ARG A 69 -8.45 1.53 2.33
CA ARG A 69 -9.74 0.97 2.72
C ARG A 69 -10.79 1.09 1.62
N GLU A 70 -10.90 2.24 0.96
CA GLU A 70 -11.83 2.42 -0.17
C GLU A 70 -11.61 1.38 -1.27
N LEU A 71 -10.34 1.08 -1.60
CA LEU A 71 -10.02 0.02 -2.54
C LEU A 71 -10.40 -1.36 -1.99
N VAL A 72 -10.04 -1.67 -0.74
CA VAL A 72 -10.37 -2.97 -0.12
C VAL A 72 -11.88 -3.22 -0.07
N ASP A 73 -12.66 -2.23 0.36
CA ASP A 73 -14.12 -2.32 0.49
C ASP A 73 -14.81 -2.48 -0.88
N SER A 74 -14.15 -2.12 -1.99
CA SER A 74 -14.65 -2.32 -3.35
C SER A 74 -14.45 -3.74 -3.90
N LEU A 75 -13.65 -4.57 -3.24
CA LEU A 75 -13.28 -5.90 -3.72
C LEU A 75 -14.34 -6.95 -3.34
N PRO A 76 -14.55 -7.98 -4.17
CA PRO A 76 -15.62 -8.96 -3.97
C PRO A 76 -15.38 -9.94 -2.80
N ARG A 77 -14.19 -9.93 -2.18
CA ARG A 77 -13.76 -10.81 -1.09
C ARG A 77 -12.53 -10.23 -0.39
N GLU A 78 -12.22 -10.74 0.80
CA GLU A 78 -11.06 -10.36 1.59
C GLU A 78 -9.75 -10.47 0.77
N PRO A 79 -8.99 -9.37 0.60
CA PRO A 79 -7.78 -9.36 -0.20
C PRO A 79 -6.53 -9.72 0.61
N VAL A 80 -5.45 -10.02 -0.11
CA VAL A 80 -4.08 -9.99 0.43
C VAL A 80 -3.51 -8.59 0.25
N LEU A 81 -2.97 -7.98 1.31
CA LEU A 81 -2.24 -6.73 1.21
C LEU A 81 -0.74 -7.00 1.17
N ILE A 82 -0.04 -6.43 0.19
CA ILE A 82 1.42 -6.46 0.10
C ILE A 82 1.92 -5.02 0.13
N GLY A 83 2.64 -4.66 1.18
CA GLY A 83 3.06 -3.28 1.41
C GLY A 83 4.56 -3.13 1.58
N HIS A 84 5.15 -2.13 0.90
CA HIS A 84 6.56 -1.76 1.04
C HIS A 84 6.74 -0.46 1.83
N SER A 85 7.64 -0.42 2.81
CA SER A 85 7.95 0.79 3.60
C SER A 85 6.68 1.42 4.20
N LEU A 86 6.31 2.66 3.82
CA LEU A 86 5.04 3.30 4.20
C LEU A 86 3.82 2.43 3.82
N GLY A 87 3.84 1.78 2.65
CA GLY A 87 2.76 0.89 2.22
C GLY A 87 2.55 -0.30 3.15
N GLY A 88 3.63 -0.79 3.76
CA GLY A 88 3.56 -1.83 4.80
C GLY A 88 2.90 -1.31 6.08
N LEU A 89 3.22 -0.08 6.49
CA LEU A 89 2.61 0.55 7.66
C LEU A 89 1.11 0.80 7.44
N ILE A 90 0.73 1.25 6.24
CA ILE A 90 -0.67 1.37 5.82
C ILE A 90 -1.38 0.01 5.93
N ALA A 91 -0.78 -1.06 5.39
CA ALA A 91 -1.33 -2.41 5.46
C ALA A 91 -1.50 -2.90 6.90
N GLN A 92 -0.53 -2.63 7.79
CA GLN A 92 -0.62 -2.96 9.22
C GLN A 92 -1.78 -2.22 9.90
N GLN A 93 -1.92 -0.92 9.67
CA GLN A 93 -3.01 -0.14 10.25
C GLN A 93 -4.38 -0.57 9.72
N LEU A 94 -4.48 -0.91 8.43
CA LEU A 94 -5.75 -1.36 7.84
C LEU A 94 -6.15 -2.75 8.37
N ALA A 95 -5.18 -3.64 8.58
CA ALA A 95 -5.41 -4.97 9.14
C ALA A 95 -6.00 -4.95 10.57
N THR A 96 -5.93 -3.83 11.30
CA THR A 96 -6.62 -3.69 12.60
C THR A 96 -8.08 -3.27 12.46
N GLN A 97 -8.57 -2.99 11.26
CA GLN A 97 -9.88 -2.39 11.00
C GLN A 97 -10.79 -3.26 10.14
N VAL A 98 -10.23 -4.15 9.31
CA VAL A 98 -10.96 -4.99 8.37
C VAL A 98 -10.35 -6.40 8.31
N SER A 99 -11.15 -7.39 7.92
CA SER A 99 -10.66 -8.74 7.64
C SER A 99 -9.90 -8.79 6.32
N LEU A 100 -8.77 -9.48 6.32
CA LEU A 100 -7.88 -9.65 5.17
C LEU A 100 -7.49 -11.12 5.08
N ALA A 101 -7.30 -11.63 3.86
CA ALA A 101 -6.84 -12.99 3.64
C ALA A 101 -5.39 -13.20 4.12
N ALA A 102 -4.54 -12.19 3.92
CA ALA A 102 -3.18 -12.14 4.45
C ALA A 102 -2.59 -10.71 4.36
N VAL A 103 -1.48 -10.48 5.07
CA VAL A 103 -0.66 -9.26 4.97
C VAL A 103 0.79 -9.66 4.78
N VAL A 104 1.45 -9.09 3.77
CA VAL A 104 2.87 -9.27 3.46
C VAL A 104 3.60 -7.94 3.62
N LEU A 105 4.62 -7.93 4.49
CA LEU A 105 5.35 -6.74 4.92
C LEU A 105 6.75 -6.76 4.33
N VAL A 106 7.05 -5.83 3.41
CA VAL A 106 8.33 -5.74 2.71
C VAL A 106 9.08 -4.50 3.16
N CYS A 107 10.17 -4.65 3.92
CA CYS A 107 10.96 -3.52 4.43
C CYS A 107 10.09 -2.41 5.08
N THR A 108 9.08 -2.84 5.84
CA THR A 108 8.01 -1.99 6.36
C THR A 108 8.52 -0.98 7.38
N ALA A 109 7.98 0.24 7.34
CA ALA A 109 8.22 1.24 8.37
C ALA A 109 7.67 0.73 9.71
N ALA A 110 8.43 0.91 10.80
CA ALA A 110 7.99 0.44 12.11
C ALA A 110 6.65 1.10 12.51
N PRO A 111 5.68 0.34 13.05
CA PRO A 111 4.39 0.86 13.50
C PRO A 111 4.46 1.75 14.73
N ALA A 112 5.64 1.86 15.35
CA ALA A 112 5.97 2.79 16.42
C ALA A 112 7.31 3.49 16.13
N ALA A 113 7.48 4.69 16.70
CA ALA A 113 8.58 5.64 16.55
C ALA A 113 9.82 5.18 15.76
N VAL A 114 10.03 5.78 14.59
CA VAL A 114 11.35 5.83 13.95
C VAL A 114 12.24 6.65 14.89
N PHE A 115 13.07 5.97 15.68
CA PHE A 115 14.02 6.65 16.55
C PHE A 115 15.03 7.41 15.66
N PRO A 116 15.38 8.66 16.01
CA PRO A 116 16.43 9.37 15.28
C PRO A 116 17.73 8.57 15.36
N LEU A 117 18.49 8.53 14.26
CA LEU A 117 19.89 8.14 14.29
C LEU A 117 20.61 9.05 15.29
N ARG A 118 20.94 8.52 16.47
CA ARG A 118 21.85 9.19 17.39
C ARG A 118 23.25 9.09 16.80
N LEU A 119 23.63 10.08 16.01
CA LEU A 119 25.04 10.34 15.72
C LEU A 119 25.66 10.93 17.00
N THR A 120 26.00 10.07 17.96
CA THR A 120 26.89 10.50 19.03
C THR A 120 28.26 10.80 18.42
N ARG A 121 28.81 11.98 18.75
CA ARG A 121 30.25 12.25 18.61
C ARG A 121 31.03 11.36 19.56
#